data_AF-A0A8T4J4M3-F1
#
_entry.id   AF-A0A8T4J4M3-F1
#
_cell.length_a   1.000
_cell.length_b   1.000
_cell.length_c   1.000
_cell.angle_alpha   90.00
_cell.angle_beta   90.00
_cell.angle_gamma   90.00
#
_symmetry.space_group_name_H-M   'P 1'
#
loop_
_entity.id
_entity.type
_entity.pdbx_description
1 polymer ?
#
loop_
_entity_poly.entity_id
_entity_poly.type
_entity_poly.pdbx_seq_one_letter_code
_entity_poly.pdbx_strand_id
1 'polypeptide(L)'
;DETDEEQKLRNESRKILDIPALKVSGTCVRVPVFTGHSLQVNARFERPLSPERAREVLGAAPGVELSDIPTPLQAAGKDASYVGRIRADETAENGLALFLSNDNLR
;
A
#
# COMPACT_ATOMS: atom_id res chain seq x y z
N ASP A 1 -10.57 -0.66 20.32
CA ASP A 1 -11.71 -0.63 19.38
C ASP A 1 -11.19 -0.58 17.96
N GLU A 2 -11.17 -1.73 17.28
CA GLU A 2 -10.87 -1.86 15.85
C GLU A 2 -12.04 -2.60 15.20
N THR A 3 -12.42 -2.15 14.02
CA THR A 3 -13.37 -2.86 13.14
C THR A 3 -12.75 -4.18 12.64
N ASP A 4 -13.61 -5.05 12.11
CA ASP A 4 -13.17 -6.29 11.46
C ASP A 4 -12.28 -6.01 10.23
N GLU A 5 -12.62 -5.00 9.43
CA GLU A 5 -11.80 -4.58 8.28
C GLU A 5 -10.39 -4.12 8.68
N GLU A 6 -10.26 -3.39 9.80
CA GLU A 6 -8.94 -2.97 10.32
C GLU A 6 -8.13 -4.16 10.85
N GLN A 7 -8.81 -5.13 11.49
CA GLN A 7 -8.17 -6.36 11.94
C GLN A 7 -7.75 -7.26 10.77
N LYS A 8 -8.52 -7.29 9.67
CA LYS A 8 -8.16 -8.02 8.44
C LYS A 8 -6.85 -7.51 7.87
N LEU A 9 -6.66 -6.18 7.76
CA LEU A 9 -5.39 -5.60 7.30
C LEU A 9 -4.19 -6.15 8.08
N ARG A 10 -4.31 -6.32 9.40
CA ARG A 10 -3.24 -6.93 10.22
C ARG A 10 -3.10 -8.43 9.97
N ASN A 11 -4.18 -9.18 10.13
CA ASN A 11 -4.14 -10.64 10.19
C ASN A 11 -3.81 -11.25 8.83
N GLU A 12 -4.38 -10.71 7.75
CA GLU A 12 -4.12 -11.18 6.39
C GLU A 12 -2.71 -10.79 5.93
N SER A 13 -2.23 -9.58 6.21
CA SER A 13 -0.85 -9.19 5.91
C SER A 13 0.17 -10.12 6.59
N ARG A 14 -0.04 -10.45 7.88
CA ARG A 14 0.80 -11.42 8.60
C ARG A 14 0.84 -12.77 7.92
N LYS A 15 -0.32 -13.27 7.48
CA LYS A 15 -0.46 -14.59 6.86
C LYS A 15 0.13 -14.62 5.45
N ILE A 16 -0.18 -13.63 4.62
CA ILE A 16 0.22 -13.56 3.20
C ILE A 16 1.73 -13.33 3.07
N LEU A 17 2.29 -12.43 3.89
CA LEU A 17 3.72 -12.12 3.86
C LEU A 17 4.58 -13.11 4.66
N ASP A 18 3.95 -14.04 5.38
CA ASP A 18 4.58 -14.98 6.32
C ASP A 18 5.42 -14.27 7.40
N ILE A 19 4.85 -13.23 8.01
CA ILE A 19 5.47 -12.46 9.10
C ILE A 19 4.52 -12.41 10.30
N PRO A 20 4.47 -13.46 11.14
CA PRO A 20 3.50 -13.55 12.24
C PRO A 20 3.55 -12.38 13.23
N ALA A 21 4.74 -11.80 13.42
CA ALA A 21 4.98 -10.69 14.34
C ALA A 21 4.84 -9.30 13.68
N LEU A 22 4.40 -9.21 12.41
CA LEU A 22 4.26 -7.93 11.71
C LEU A 22 3.36 -6.99 12.51
N LYS A 23 3.86 -5.78 12.77
CA LYS A 23 3.10 -4.73 13.45
C LYS A 23 2.31 -3.96 12.40
N VAL A 24 0.99 -3.95 12.55
CA VAL A 24 0.08 -3.23 11.66
C VAL A 24 -0.94 -2.50 12.51
N SER A 25 -1.03 -1.19 12.26
CA SER A 25 -2.11 -0.31 12.71
C SER A 25 -2.72 0.28 11.44
N GLY A 26 -3.99 -0.02 11.20
CA GLY A 26 -4.73 0.42 10.02
C GLY A 26 -6.00 1.14 10.43
N THR A 27 -6.45 2.07 9.61
CA THR A 27 -7.72 2.75 9.76
C THR A 27 -8.51 2.64 8.47
N CYS A 28 -9.73 2.12 8.54
CA CYS A 28 -10.56 1.90 7.36
C CYS A 28 -11.61 3.02 7.26
N VAL A 29 -11.51 3.85 6.21
CA VAL A 29 -12.41 4.98 5.98
C VAL A 29 -13.14 4.80 4.66
N ARG A 30 -14.47 4.98 4.68
CA ARG A 30 -15.28 5.02 3.47
C ARG A 30 -15.27 6.43 2.87
N VAL A 31 -15.10 6.51 1.57
CA VAL A 31 -15.08 7.77 0.79
C VAL A 31 -16.10 7.69 -0.35
N PRO A 32 -16.60 8.82 -0.90
CA PRO A 32 -17.62 8.83 -1.94
C PRO A 32 -17.02 8.50 -3.32
N VAL A 33 -16.52 7.27 -3.47
CA VAL A 33 -15.97 6.71 -4.72
C VAL A 33 -16.70 5.40 -5.00
N PHE A 34 -17.13 5.19 -6.25
CA PHE A 34 -17.90 4.00 -6.64
C PHE A 34 -17.09 2.70 -6.59
N THR A 35 -15.88 2.72 -7.18
CA THR A 35 -14.99 1.56 -7.28
C THR A 35 -13.55 2.04 -7.22
N GLY A 36 -12.71 1.24 -6.58
CA GLY A 36 -11.31 1.51 -6.35
C GLY A 36 -11.04 1.76 -4.86
N HIS A 37 -10.26 0.89 -4.24
CA HIS A 37 -9.68 1.14 -2.93
C HIS A 37 -8.37 1.89 -3.09
N SER A 38 -8.06 2.76 -2.13
CA SER A 38 -6.78 3.44 -2.06
C SER A 38 -6.20 3.36 -0.66
N LEU A 39 -4.89 3.21 -0.58
CA LEU A 39 -4.17 3.05 0.67
C LEU A 39 -3.03 4.05 0.73
N GLN A 40 -2.99 4.83 1.81
CA GLN A 40 -1.77 5.53 2.21
C GLN A 40 -1.05 4.63 3.22
N VAL A 41 0.22 4.31 2.94
CA VAL A 41 1.00 3.39 3.74
C VAL A 41 2.29 4.06 4.18
N ASN A 42 2.57 4.00 5.47
CA ASN A 42 3.91 4.20 6.03
C ASN A 42 4.48 2.81 6.37
N ALA A 43 5.51 2.39 5.65
CA ALA A 43 6.15 1.09 5.82
C ALA A 43 7.55 1.27 6.39
N ARG A 44 7.87 0.52 7.45
CA ARG A 44 9.21 0.46 8.06
C ARG A 44 9.87 -0.86 7.71
N PHE A 45 11.14 -0.81 7.31
CA PHE A 45 11.92 -1.98 6.92
C PHE A 45 13.06 -2.26 7.91
N GLU A 46 13.58 -3.49 7.91
CA GLU A 46 14.73 -3.89 8.75
C GLU A 46 16.02 -3.17 8.35
N ARG A 47 16.18 -2.88 7.06
CA ARG A 47 17.36 -2.23 6.47
C ARG A 47 16.95 -1.01 5.65
N PRO A 48 17.86 -0.04 5.43
CA PRO A 48 17.57 1.12 4.60
C PRO A 48 17.07 0.73 3.21
N LEU A 49 16.01 1.40 2.76
CA LEU A 49 15.47 1.28 1.41
C LEU A 49 15.17 2.69 0.89
N SER A 50 15.88 3.11 -0.16
CA SER A 50 15.64 4.44 -0.75
C SER A 50 14.35 4.45 -1.59
N PRO A 51 13.69 5.61 -1.72
CA PRO A 51 12.56 5.76 -2.63
C PRO A 51 12.88 5.36 -4.08
N GLU A 52 14.11 5.62 -4.55
CA GLU A 52 14.56 5.29 -5.90
C GLU A 52 14.63 3.77 -6.08
N ARG A 53 15.22 3.07 -5.10
CA ARG A 53 15.29 1.61 -5.11
C ARG A 53 13.91 0.98 -4.99
N ALA A 54 13.01 1.56 -4.19
CA ALA A 54 11.63 1.11 -4.09
C ALA A 54 10.89 1.25 -5.43
N ARG A 55 11.07 2.37 -6.16
CA ARG A 55 10.51 2.53 -7.52
C ARG A 55 11.04 1.49 -8.49
N GLU A 56 12.34 1.20 -8.47
CA GLU A 56 12.94 0.19 -9.34
C GLU A 56 12.34 -1.20 -9.10
N VAL A 57 12.25 -1.61 -7.82
CA VAL A 57 11.68 -2.92 -7.45
C VAL A 57 10.19 -3.00 -7.82
N LEU A 58 9.41 -1.96 -7.50
CA LEU A 58 7.98 -1.93 -7.78
C LEU A 58 7.67 -1.84 -9.29
N GLY A 59 8.48 -1.10 -10.06
CA GLY A 59 8.32 -1.00 -11.51
C GLY A 59 8.63 -2.29 -12.26
N ALA A 60 9.38 -3.21 -11.64
CA ALA A 60 9.64 -4.55 -12.18
C ALA A 60 8.68 -5.62 -11.66
N ALA A 61 7.83 -5.29 -10.68
CA ALA A 61 6.96 -6.27 -10.03
C ALA A 61 5.74 -6.59 -10.92
N PRO A 62 5.43 -7.88 -11.16
CA PRO A 62 4.24 -8.27 -11.91
C PRO A 62 2.95 -7.75 -11.24
N GLY A 63 2.03 -7.20 -12.05
CA GLY A 63 0.76 -6.66 -11.56
C GLY A 63 0.84 -5.30 -10.85
N VAL A 64 2.02 -4.66 -10.85
CA VAL A 64 2.23 -3.32 -10.28
C VAL A 64 2.56 -2.34 -11.39
N GLU A 65 1.93 -1.17 -11.35
CA GLU A 65 2.24 -0.06 -12.26
C GLU A 65 2.61 1.20 -11.46
N LEU A 66 3.73 1.84 -11.82
CA LEU A 66 4.10 3.13 -11.25
C LEU A 66 3.18 4.23 -11.77
N SER A 67 2.66 5.06 -10.88
CA SER A 67 1.90 6.27 -11.21
C SER A 67 2.34 7.41 -10.30
N ASP A 68 2.55 8.61 -10.83
CA ASP A 68 2.98 9.75 -10.01
C ASP A 68 1.94 10.09 -8.93
N ILE A 69 0.65 10.03 -9.29
CA ILE A 69 -0.49 10.29 -8.41
C ILE A 69 -1.53 9.19 -8.67
N PRO A 70 -1.43 8.03 -7.99
CA PRO A 70 -2.42 6.95 -8.14
C PRO A 70 -3.80 7.46 -7.72
N THR A 71 -4.82 7.10 -8.50
CA THR A 71 -6.21 7.44 -8.18
C THR A 71 -7.11 6.21 -8.35
N PRO A 72 -8.20 6.10 -7.57
CA PRO A 72 -9.15 4.99 -7.72
C PRO A 72 -9.86 5.03 -9.09
N LEU A 73 -10.06 6.21 -9.68
CA LEU A 73 -10.62 6.34 -11.03
C LEU A 73 -9.69 5.75 -12.10
N GLN A 74 -8.37 5.93 -11.97
CA GLN A 74 -7.39 5.28 -12.84
C GLN A 74 -7.41 3.75 -12.68
N ALA A 75 -7.58 3.28 -11.45
CA ALA A 75 -7.56 1.87 -11.11
C ALA A 75 -8.83 1.11 -11.53
N ALA A 76 -9.99 1.76 -11.52
CA ALA A 76 -11.26 1.11 -11.80
C ALA A 76 -11.28 0.42 -13.20
N GLY A 77 -11.63 -0.86 -13.21
CA GLY A 77 -11.65 -1.73 -14.37
C GLY A 77 -10.27 -2.26 -14.81
N LYS A 78 -9.21 -2.02 -14.03
CA LYS A 78 -7.83 -2.45 -14.33
C LYS A 78 -7.36 -3.50 -13.34
N ASP A 79 -6.52 -4.41 -13.81
CA ASP A 79 -5.97 -5.51 -12.99
C ASP A 79 -4.73 -5.06 -12.20
N ALA A 80 -4.07 -3.99 -12.63
CA ALA A 80 -2.86 -3.49 -11.98
C ALA A 80 -3.16 -2.80 -10.64
N SER A 81 -2.23 -2.95 -9.70
CA SER A 81 -2.13 -2.08 -8.52
C SER A 81 -1.25 -0.88 -8.85
N TYR A 82 -1.82 0.32 -8.85
CA TYR A 82 -1.08 1.54 -9.08
C TYR A 82 -0.38 2.00 -7.81
N VAL A 83 0.91 2.30 -7.87
CA VAL A 83 1.70 2.76 -6.72
C VAL A 83 2.50 4.01 -7.05
N GLY A 84 2.56 4.93 -6.10
CA GLY A 84 3.10 6.26 -6.31
C GLY A 84 3.40 7.00 -5.04
N ARG A 85 3.76 8.29 -5.19
CA ARG A 85 4.08 9.19 -4.07
C ARG A 85 5.11 8.62 -3.09
N ILE A 86 5.99 7.75 -3.58
CA ILE A 86 7.00 7.06 -2.80
C ILE A 86 8.05 8.07 -2.32
N ARG A 87 8.23 8.16 -1.02
CA ARG A 87 9.16 9.09 -0.37
C ARG A 87 9.70 8.50 0.92
N ALA A 88 10.83 9.01 1.38
CA ALA A 88 11.32 8.69 2.71
C ALA A 88 10.31 9.17 3.76
N ASP A 89 10.07 8.34 4.77
CA ASP A 89 9.32 8.72 5.96
C ASP A 89 10.30 9.09 7.07
N GLU A 90 10.44 10.39 7.33
CA GLU A 90 11.38 10.93 8.33
C GLU A 90 10.95 10.61 9.77
N THR A 91 9.74 10.09 9.99
CA THR A 91 9.24 9.74 11.32
C THR A 91 9.64 8.34 11.77
N ALA A 92 10.19 7.52 10.87
CA ALA A 92 10.59 6.14 11.14
C ALA A 92 11.95 5.80 10.53
N GLU A 93 12.81 5.16 11.31
CA GLU A 93 14.07 4.61 10.81
C GLU A 93 13.80 3.58 9.70
N ASN A 94 14.44 3.74 8.54
CA ASN A 94 14.19 2.93 7.34
C ASN A 94 12.72 2.98 6.88
N GLY A 95 12.06 4.11 7.08
CA GLY A 95 10.67 4.33 6.70
C GLY A 95 10.49 4.81 5.27
N LEU A 96 9.44 4.32 4.61
CA LEU A 96 8.88 4.87 3.37
C LEU A 96 7.41 5.22 3.55
N ALA A 97 7.00 6.33 2.96
CA ALA A 97 5.60 6.64 2.73
C ALA A 97 5.28 6.44 1.24
N LEU A 98 4.17 5.77 0.95
CA LEU A 98 3.68 5.52 -0.41
C LEU A 98 2.15 5.57 -0.46
N PHE A 99 1.61 5.71 -1.66
CA PHE A 99 0.18 5.70 -1.92
C PHE A 99 -0.14 4.66 -3.01
N LEU A 100 -1.24 3.95 -2.84
CA LEU A 100 -1.69 2.90 -3.76
C LEU A 100 -3.15 3.10 -4.14
N SER A 101 -3.53 2.69 -5.35
CA SER A 101 -4.92 2.55 -5.79
C SER A 101 -5.09 1.28 -6.63
N ASN A 102 -6.15 0.52 -6.37
CA ASN A 102 -6.47 -0.72 -7.08
C ASN A 102 -8.00 -0.93 -7.15
N ASP A 103 -8.48 -1.63 -8.18
CA ASP A 103 -9.89 -2.02 -8.30
C ASP A 103 -10.24 -3.10 -7.27
N ASN A 104 -11.15 -2.79 -6.35
CA ASN A 104 -11.55 -3.71 -5.28
C ASN A 104 -12.55 -4.80 -5.71
N LEU A 105 -12.92 -4.86 -6.98
CA LEU A 105 -13.80 -5.87 -7.58
C LEU A 105 -13.07 -6.80 -8.56
N ARG A 106 -11.76 -6.58 -8.80
CA ARG A 106 -10.95 -7.33 -9.76
C ARG A 106 -9.67 -7.88 -9.13
#